data_AF-A0A8C5LC72-F1
#
_entry.id   AF-A0A8C5LC72-F1
#
_cell.length_a   1.000
_cell.length_b   1.000
_cell.length_c   1.000
_cell.angle_alpha   90.00
_cell.angle_beta   90.00
_cell.angle_gamma   90.00
#
_symmetry.space_group_name_H-M   'P 1'
#
loop_
_entity.id
_entity.type
_entity.pdbx_description
1 polymer ?
#
loop_
_entity_poly.entity_id
_entity_poly.type
_entity_poly.pdbx_seq_one_letter_code
_entity_poly.pdbx_strand_id
1 'polypeptide(L)'
;MAMQGKRSRPTKEVFPLAHVCSNTNKVTLVNPQGAKLNIYMQKVEKAIKSYEKHLDGIVWRALSQEEKEKLDAVKPIQYLENKTALNKALERLNWPISLKELSILENEILAGKMYIQQAMELQEAARKNCVSRAPEEQQKLQGIQQRKSNQKKY
;
A
#
# COMPACT_ATOMS: atom_id res chain seq x y z
N MET A 1 -47.83 9.52 20.60
CA MET A 1 -46.41 9.63 21.00
C MET A 1 -45.63 8.50 20.35
N ALA A 2 -44.57 8.84 19.62
CA ALA A 2 -43.79 7.93 18.79
C ALA A 2 -42.70 7.21 19.61
N MET A 3 -42.57 5.90 19.45
CA MET A 3 -41.38 5.14 19.87
C MET A 3 -40.61 4.75 18.61
N GLN A 4 -39.65 5.59 18.24
CA GLN A 4 -38.79 5.36 17.09
C GLN A 4 -37.73 4.33 17.49
N GLY A 5 -37.92 3.08 17.05
CA GLY A 5 -36.99 1.98 17.28
C GLY A 5 -35.61 2.32 16.74
N LYS A 6 -34.60 2.37 17.62
CA LYS A 6 -33.20 2.55 17.24
C LYS A 6 -32.76 1.34 16.40
N ARG A 7 -32.54 1.55 15.10
CA ARG A 7 -31.88 0.55 14.25
C ARG A 7 -30.47 0.32 14.77
N SER A 8 -30.18 -0.89 15.25
CA SER A 8 -28.84 -1.33 15.59
C SER A 8 -27.95 -1.23 14.34
N ARG A 9 -26.87 -0.44 14.42
CA ARG A 9 -25.90 -0.32 13.33
C ARG A 9 -25.20 -1.67 13.17
N PRO A 10 -25.02 -2.20 11.95
CA PRO A 10 -24.24 -3.42 11.75
C PRO A 10 -22.80 -3.15 12.17
N THR A 11 -22.40 -3.70 13.31
CA THR A 11 -21.01 -3.73 13.72
C THR A 11 -20.32 -4.75 12.84
N LYS A 12 -19.37 -4.32 11.99
CA LYS A 12 -18.49 -5.25 11.28
C LYS A 12 -17.76 -6.06 12.35
N GLU A 13 -18.07 -7.35 12.41
CA GLU A 13 -17.40 -8.29 13.30
C GLU A 13 -15.92 -8.29 12.92
N VAL A 14 -15.05 -7.91 13.86
CA VAL A 14 -13.61 -7.83 13.68
C VAL A 14 -12.97 -8.82 14.63
N PHE A 15 -12.03 -9.63 14.12
CA PHE A 15 -11.25 -10.59 14.90
C PHE A 15 -9.85 -10.02 15.14
N PRO A 16 -9.61 -9.36 16.29
CA PRO A 16 -8.32 -8.77 16.57
C PRO A 16 -7.33 -9.82 17.09
N LEU A 17 -6.07 -9.71 16.67
CA LEU A 17 -4.94 -10.52 17.13
C LEU A 17 -4.47 -9.98 18.49
N ALA A 18 -4.43 -10.83 19.50
CA ALA A 18 -3.82 -10.51 20.79
C ALA A 18 -2.36 -10.96 20.82
N HIS A 19 -1.43 -10.02 20.99
CA HIS A 19 -0.03 -10.32 21.29
C HIS A 19 0.22 -10.07 22.77
N VAL A 20 0.59 -11.11 23.51
CA VAL A 20 0.98 -11.00 24.92
C VAL A 20 2.50 -10.91 24.99
N CYS A 21 3.03 -9.78 25.44
CA CYS A 21 4.46 -9.63 25.65
C CYS A 21 4.88 -10.33 26.96
N SER A 22 5.60 -11.44 26.84
CA SER A 22 6.04 -12.27 27.97
C SER A 22 6.82 -11.50 29.04
N ASN A 23 7.55 -10.45 28.64
CA ASN A 23 8.44 -9.69 29.54
C ASN A 23 7.73 -8.55 30.29
N THR A 24 6.57 -8.09 29.83
CA THR A 24 5.90 -6.91 30.41
C THR A 24 4.45 -7.17 30.84
N ASN A 25 3.95 -8.40 30.67
CA ASN A 25 2.54 -8.76 30.92
C ASN A 25 1.52 -7.85 30.20
N LYS A 26 1.96 -7.15 29.15
CA LYS A 26 1.11 -6.28 28.33
C LYS A 26 0.49 -7.09 27.20
N VAL A 27 -0.82 -6.94 27.02
CA VAL A 27 -1.56 -7.50 25.89
C VAL A 27 -1.82 -6.40 24.88
N THR A 28 -1.22 -6.51 23.70
CA THR A 28 -1.48 -5.62 22.57
C THR A 28 -2.52 -6.26 21.67
N LEU A 29 -3.67 -5.60 21.53
CA LEU A 29 -4.75 -6.04 20.65
C LEU A 29 -4.60 -5.33 19.29
N VAL A 30 -4.26 -6.06 18.24
CA VAL A 30 -4.08 -5.52 16.88
C VAL A 30 -5.21 -6.01 16.00
N ASN A 31 -5.99 -5.11 15.39
CA ASN A 31 -6.95 -5.49 14.36
C ASN A 31 -6.27 -5.48 12.99
N PRO A 32 -5.85 -6.64 12.43
CA PRO A 32 -5.16 -6.69 11.14
C PRO A 32 -6.05 -6.21 9.98
N GLN A 33 -7.37 -6.30 10.11
CA GLN A 33 -8.33 -5.84 9.10
C GLN A 33 -8.67 -4.34 9.23
N GLY A 34 -8.17 -3.68 10.29
CA GLY A 34 -8.39 -2.24 10.55
C GLY A 34 -7.56 -1.33 9.65
N ALA A 35 -6.43 -1.83 9.12
CA ALA A 35 -5.60 -1.09 8.19
C ALA A 35 -6.25 -1.07 6.80
N LYS A 36 -6.68 0.11 6.34
CA LYS A 36 -7.26 0.29 4.99
C LYS A 36 -6.16 0.31 3.92
N LEU A 37 -5.43 -0.79 3.78
CA LEU A 37 -4.29 -0.92 2.86
C LEU A 37 -4.67 -0.62 1.41
N ASN A 38 -5.88 -0.98 0.97
CA ASN A 38 -6.35 -0.68 -0.38
C ASN A 38 -6.45 0.84 -0.65
N ILE A 39 -6.95 1.61 0.32
CA ILE A 39 -7.05 3.08 0.18
C ILE A 39 -5.65 3.71 0.23
N TYR A 40 -4.76 3.15 1.05
CA TYR A 40 -3.37 3.57 1.11
C TYR A 40 -2.67 3.36 -0.23
N MET A 41 -2.72 2.15 -0.80
CA MET A 41 -2.12 1.84 -2.11
C MET A 41 -2.62 2.78 -3.21
N GLN A 42 -3.94 3.00 -3.31
CA GLN A 42 -4.52 3.93 -4.29
C GLN A 42 -4.00 5.36 -4.14
N LYS A 43 -3.81 5.85 -2.91
CA LYS A 43 -3.25 7.17 -2.66
C LYS A 43 -1.79 7.25 -3.08
N VAL A 44 -1.01 6.21 -2.78
CA VAL A 44 0.39 6.11 -3.16
C VAL A 44 0.53 6.04 -4.69
N GLU A 45 -0.28 5.23 -5.37
CA GLU A 45 -0.32 5.18 -6.84
C GLU A 45 -0.63 6.55 -7.46
N LYS A 46 -1.59 7.28 -6.89
CA LYS A 46 -1.93 8.62 -7.36
C LYS A 46 -0.77 9.60 -7.18
N ALA A 47 -0.05 9.51 -6.06
CA ALA A 47 1.13 10.32 -5.80
C ALA A 47 2.26 10.00 -6.79
N ILE A 48 2.55 8.71 -7.02
CA ILE A 48 3.54 8.25 -8.01
C ILE A 48 3.23 8.82 -9.39
N LYS A 49 1.98 8.68 -9.86
CA LYS A 49 1.55 9.22 -11.17
C LYS A 49 1.70 10.74 -11.25
N SER A 50 1.52 11.45 -10.14
CA SER A 50 1.73 12.89 -10.08
C SER A 50 3.20 13.26 -10.21
N TYR A 51 4.09 12.50 -9.56
CA TYR A 51 5.53 12.71 -9.64
C TYR A 51 6.09 12.34 -11.02
N GLU A 52 5.64 11.24 -11.62
CA GLU A 52 6.01 10.86 -12.99
C GLU A 52 5.61 11.96 -13.98
N LYS A 53 4.36 12.45 -13.93
CA LYS A 53 3.91 13.58 -14.77
C LYS A 53 4.70 14.86 -14.55
N HIS A 54 5.05 15.14 -13.29
CA HIS A 54 5.83 16.33 -12.97
C HIS A 54 7.24 16.23 -13.57
N LEU A 55 7.85 15.05 -13.44
CA LEU A 55 9.18 14.77 -13.96
C LEU A 55 9.17 14.83 -15.50
N ASP A 56 8.23 14.16 -16.16
CA ASP A 56 8.06 14.22 -17.61
C ASP A 56 7.83 15.67 -18.09
N GLY A 57 7.07 16.47 -17.33
CA GLY A 57 6.84 17.88 -17.64
C GLY A 57 8.05 18.79 -17.44
N ILE A 58 8.94 18.48 -16.50
CA ILE A 58 10.24 19.18 -16.35
C ILE A 58 11.12 18.83 -17.54
N VAL A 59 11.27 17.54 -17.83
CA VAL A 59 12.12 17.03 -18.91
C VAL A 59 11.64 17.53 -20.27
N TRP A 60 10.32 17.52 -20.51
CA TRP A 60 9.73 18.02 -21.75
C TRP A 60 9.95 19.51 -21.97
N ARG A 61 9.96 20.31 -20.91
CA ARG A 61 10.31 21.74 -21.00
C ARG A 61 11.80 21.96 -21.26
N ALA A 62 12.64 21.05 -20.79
CA ALA A 62 14.08 21.15 -20.94
C ALA A 62 14.59 20.69 -22.32
N LEU A 63 13.90 19.76 -23.00
CA LEU A 63 14.27 19.29 -24.34
C LEU A 63 14.02 20.34 -25.44
N SER A 64 15.01 20.55 -26.32
CA SER A 64 14.89 21.38 -27.53
C SER A 64 13.95 20.75 -28.57
N GLN A 65 13.40 21.56 -29.47
CA GLN A 65 12.55 21.09 -30.56
C GLN A 65 13.28 20.07 -31.46
N GLU A 66 14.60 20.22 -31.67
CA GLU A 66 15.39 19.27 -32.46
C GLU A 66 15.58 17.91 -31.78
N GLU A 67 15.60 17.86 -30.45
CA GLU A 67 15.72 16.61 -29.70
C GLU A 67 14.37 15.91 -29.57
N LYS A 68 13.28 16.67 -29.47
CA LYS A 68 11.90 16.16 -29.53
C LYS A 68 11.59 15.52 -30.87
N GLU A 69 12.06 16.12 -31.96
CA GLU A 69 11.90 15.62 -33.32
C GLU A 69 12.75 14.38 -33.58
N LYS A 70 13.98 14.32 -33.02
CA LYS A 70 14.83 13.10 -33.07
C LYS A 70 14.29 11.93 -32.28
N LEU A 71 13.46 12.18 -31.25
CA LEU A 71 12.84 11.15 -30.43
C LEU A 71 11.45 10.72 -30.97
N ASP A 72 11.01 11.29 -32.11
CA ASP A 72 9.75 11.01 -32.80
C ASP A 72 8.52 11.02 -31.85
N ALA A 73 8.59 11.86 -30.82
CA ALA A 73 7.68 11.78 -29.68
C ALA A 73 6.58 12.83 -29.81
N VAL A 74 5.44 12.44 -30.36
CA VAL A 74 4.19 13.22 -30.33
C VAL A 74 3.61 13.35 -28.90
N LYS A 75 4.16 12.58 -27.93
CA LYS A 75 3.75 12.57 -26.51
C LYS A 75 4.94 12.81 -25.57
N PRO A 76 4.69 13.27 -24.33
CA PRO A 76 5.70 13.33 -23.29
C PRO A 76 6.33 11.94 -23.10
N ILE A 77 7.65 11.87 -23.29
CA ILE A 77 8.41 10.63 -23.15
C ILE A 77 8.52 10.32 -21.66
N GLN A 78 8.24 9.08 -21.29
CA GLN A 78 8.38 8.62 -19.91
C GLN A 78 9.86 8.62 -19.55
N TYR A 79 10.28 9.51 -18.66
CA TYR A 79 11.70 9.74 -18.38
C TYR A 79 12.43 8.49 -17.89
N LEU A 80 11.77 7.67 -17.07
CA LEU A 80 12.33 6.44 -16.52
C LEU A 80 12.75 5.44 -17.60
N GLU A 81 12.09 5.44 -18.76
CA GLU A 81 12.35 4.50 -19.85
C GLU A 81 13.52 4.95 -20.74
N ASN A 82 13.71 6.26 -20.91
CA ASN A 82 14.72 6.85 -21.79
C ASN A 82 15.80 7.67 -21.06
N LYS A 83 16.01 7.39 -19.76
CA LYS A 83 16.90 8.13 -18.85
C LYS A 83 18.26 8.49 -19.45
N THR A 84 18.93 7.53 -20.11
CA THR A 84 20.30 7.72 -20.60
C THR A 84 20.37 8.67 -21.80
N ALA A 85 19.37 8.62 -22.69
CA ALA A 85 19.26 9.54 -23.81
C ALA A 85 18.91 10.95 -23.33
N LEU A 86 17.98 11.04 -22.38
CA LEU A 86 17.51 12.30 -21.79
C LEU A 86 18.61 12.99 -20.99
N ASN A 87 19.36 12.27 -20.16
CA ASN A 87 20.46 12.86 -19.39
C ASN A 87 21.58 13.39 -20.31
N LYS A 88 21.92 12.66 -21.38
CA LYS A 88 22.91 13.14 -22.37
C LYS A 88 22.45 14.40 -23.09
N ALA A 89 21.15 14.52 -23.38
CA ALA A 89 20.56 15.73 -23.95
C ALA A 89 20.62 16.91 -22.96
N LEU A 90 20.21 16.67 -21.72
CA LEU A 90 20.22 17.68 -20.65
C LEU A 90 21.63 18.19 -20.31
N GLU A 91 22.64 17.32 -20.34
CA GLU A 91 24.05 17.70 -20.15
C GLU A 91 24.56 18.61 -21.27
N ARG A 92 24.19 18.34 -22.53
CA ARG A 92 24.56 19.18 -23.68
C ARG A 92 23.95 20.57 -23.62
N LEU A 93 22.74 20.67 -23.07
CA LEU A 93 22.00 21.91 -22.90
C LEU A 93 22.45 22.73 -21.67
N ASN A 94 23.43 22.23 -20.91
CA ASN A 94 24.00 22.87 -19.72
C ASN A 94 22.91 23.39 -18.75
N TRP A 95 21.93 22.51 -18.51
CA TRP A 95 20.67 22.88 -17.88
C TRP A 95 20.86 23.34 -16.42
N PRO A 96 20.15 24.40 -15.95
CA PRO A 96 20.36 24.99 -14.64
C PRO A 96 19.85 24.16 -13.45
N ILE A 97 19.00 23.15 -13.70
CA ILE A 97 18.52 22.24 -12.64
C ILE A 97 19.50 21.07 -12.53
N SER A 98 19.96 20.79 -11.32
CA SER A 98 20.96 19.76 -11.10
C SER A 98 20.38 18.37 -11.34
N LEU A 99 21.17 17.48 -11.95
CA LEU A 99 20.81 16.05 -12.09
C LEU A 99 20.53 15.39 -10.73
N LYS A 100 21.09 15.95 -9.66
CA LYS A 100 20.84 15.55 -8.26
C LYS A 100 19.38 15.78 -7.84
N GLU A 101 18.76 16.88 -8.24
CA GLU A 101 17.34 17.14 -7.93
C GLU A 101 16.40 16.18 -8.66
N LEU A 102 16.71 15.84 -9.92
CA LEU A 102 15.98 14.80 -10.65
C LEU A 102 16.13 13.42 -9.98
N SER A 103 17.32 13.11 -9.45
CA SER A 103 17.57 11.87 -8.71
C SER A 103 16.76 11.78 -7.41
N ILE A 104 16.52 12.89 -6.71
CA ILE A 104 15.65 12.89 -5.52
C ILE A 104 14.22 12.48 -5.90
N LEU A 105 13.68 13.04 -6.98
CA LEU A 105 12.34 12.73 -7.45
C LEU A 105 12.23 11.28 -7.97
N GLU A 106 13.28 10.78 -8.62
CA GLU A 106 13.40 9.37 -9.03
C GLU A 106 13.38 8.42 -7.82
N ASN A 107 14.18 8.73 -6.79
CA ASN A 107 14.24 7.93 -5.57
C ASN A 107 12.88 7.89 -4.84
N GLU A 108 12.16 9.01 -4.81
CA GLU A 108 10.83 9.09 -4.20
C GLU A 108 9.79 8.24 -4.95
N ILE A 109 9.84 8.23 -6.29
CA ILE A 109 8.99 7.36 -7.12
C ILE A 109 9.29 5.87 -6.84
N LEU A 110 10.57 5.50 -6.74
CA LEU A 110 10.98 4.13 -6.41
C LEU A 110 10.52 3.73 -5.01
N ALA A 111 10.68 4.60 -4.02
CA ALA A 111 10.20 4.38 -2.67
C ALA A 111 8.67 4.18 -2.65
N GLY A 112 7.92 4.99 -3.41
CA GLY A 112 6.48 4.81 -3.60
C GLY A 112 6.11 3.43 -4.13
N LYS A 113 6.82 2.93 -5.16
CA LYS A 113 6.60 1.58 -5.71
C LYS A 113 6.87 0.50 -4.66
N MET A 114 7.94 0.66 -3.88
CA MET A 114 8.26 -0.26 -2.76
C MET A 114 7.16 -0.26 -1.69
N TYR A 115 6.59 0.90 -1.33
CA TYR A 115 5.51 0.97 -0.35
C TYR A 115 4.24 0.24 -0.80
N ILE A 116 3.91 0.29 -2.09
CA ILE A 116 2.80 -0.47 -2.65
C ILE A 116 3.09 -1.97 -2.52
N GLN A 117 4.30 -2.40 -2.89
CA GLN A 117 4.72 -3.80 -2.78
C GLN A 117 4.64 -4.31 -1.34
N GLN A 118 5.19 -3.56 -0.38
CA GLN A 118 5.10 -3.90 1.05
C GLN A 118 3.64 -3.98 1.53
N ALA A 119 2.78 -3.05 1.09
CA ALA A 119 1.37 -3.08 1.46
C ALA A 119 0.63 -4.29 0.87
N MET A 120 0.98 -4.73 -0.35
CA MET A 120 0.45 -5.96 -0.95
C MET A 120 0.88 -7.20 -0.16
N GLU A 121 2.16 -7.30 0.18
CA GLU A 121 2.70 -8.42 0.98
C GLU A 121 2.04 -8.49 2.36
N LEU A 122 1.86 -7.34 3.03
CA LEU A 122 1.14 -7.26 4.31
C LEU A 122 -0.32 -7.71 4.15
N GLN A 123 -0.99 -7.30 3.08
CA GLN A 123 -2.37 -7.70 2.81
C GLN A 123 -2.47 -9.21 2.56
N GLU A 124 -1.54 -9.78 1.79
CA GLU A 124 -1.52 -11.20 1.48
C GLU A 124 -1.20 -12.04 2.74
N ALA A 125 -0.22 -11.62 3.54
CA ALA A 125 0.09 -12.24 4.82
C ALA A 125 -1.10 -12.19 5.78
N ALA A 126 -1.83 -11.07 5.84
CA ALA A 126 -3.04 -10.95 6.64
C ALA A 126 -4.14 -11.92 6.16
N ARG A 127 -4.33 -12.08 4.84
CA ARG A 127 -5.29 -13.04 4.28
C ARG A 127 -4.90 -14.48 4.61
N LYS A 128 -3.63 -14.86 4.41
CA LYS A 128 -3.13 -16.21 4.70
C LYS A 128 -3.33 -16.59 6.17
N ASN A 129 -3.06 -15.68 7.11
CA ASN A 129 -3.27 -15.90 8.55
C ASN A 129 -4.75 -16.06 8.94
N CYS A 130 -5.69 -15.43 8.22
CA CYS A 130 -7.12 -15.64 8.46
C CYS A 130 -7.58 -17.03 7.98
N VAL A 131 -7.02 -17.51 6.86
CA VAL A 131 -7.39 -18.81 6.26
C VAL A 131 -6.75 -19.98 7.03
N SER A 132 -5.51 -19.84 7.51
CA SER A 132 -4.81 -20.91 8.23
C SER A 132 -5.33 -21.17 9.64
N ARG A 133 -5.97 -20.19 10.29
CA ARG A 133 -6.62 -20.39 11.61
C ARG A 133 -8.06 -20.88 11.57
N ALA A 134 -8.73 -20.79 10.40
CA ALA A 134 -10.12 -21.21 10.26
C ALA A 134 -10.39 -22.69 10.63
N PRO A 135 -9.49 -23.67 10.39
CA PRO A 135 -9.72 -25.06 10.80
C PRO A 135 -9.36 -25.34 12.27
N GLU A 136 -8.32 -24.69 12.81
CA GLU A 136 -7.78 -25.04 14.13
C GLU A 136 -8.60 -24.47 15.30
N GLU A 137 -9.20 -23.28 15.13
CA GLU A 137 -10.07 -22.69 16.16
C GLU A 137 -11.47 -23.35 16.19
N GLN A 138 -11.98 -23.83 15.05
CA GLN A 138 -13.25 -24.59 15.00
C GLN A 138 -13.15 -25.94 15.74
N GLN A 139 -12.00 -26.62 15.67
CA GLN A 139 -11.77 -27.86 16.42
C GLN A 139 -11.64 -27.63 17.94
N LYS A 140 -11.02 -26.53 18.37
CA LYS A 140 -10.96 -26.17 19.82
C LYS A 140 -12.31 -25.76 20.39
N LEU A 141 -13.14 -25.04 19.63
CA LEU A 141 -14.49 -24.65 20.08
C LEU A 141 -15.44 -25.86 20.19
N GLN A 142 -15.36 -26.83 19.28
CA GLN A 142 -16.15 -28.07 19.37
C GLN A 142 -15.76 -28.93 20.60
N GLY A 143 -14.46 -29.01 20.93
CA GLY A 143 -14.00 -29.76 22.12
C GLY A 143 -14.45 -29.16 23.46
N ILE A 144 -14.67 -27.84 23.54
CA ILE A 144 -15.15 -27.18 24.77
C ILE A 144 -16.67 -27.37 24.95
N GLN A 145 -17.43 -27.45 23.87
CA GLN A 145 -18.88 -27.69 23.93
C GLN A 145 -19.22 -29.12 24.40
N GLN A 146 -18.46 -30.13 23.96
CA GLN A 146 -18.65 -31.52 24.40
C GLN A 146 -18.30 -31.77 25.88
N ARG A 147 -17.37 -30.98 26.45
CA ARG A 147 -17.05 -31.09 27.89
C ARG A 147 -18.15 -30.51 28.78
N LYS A 148 -18.90 -29.49 28.33
CA LYS A 148 -20.00 -28.89 29.08
C LYS A 148 -21.29 -29.71 29.03
N SER A 149 -21.53 -30.50 27.99
CA SER A 149 -22.69 -31.40 27.91
C SER A 149 -22.58 -32.63 28.82
N ASN A 150 -21.36 -33.06 29.14
CA ASN A 150 -21.12 -34.25 29.98
C ASN A 150 -21.09 -33.94 31.49
N GLN A 151 -21.07 -32.67 31.90
CA GLN A 151 -21.09 -32.28 33.32
C GLN A 151 -22.50 -32.02 33.87
N LYS A 152 -23.56 -32.21 33.08
CA LYS A 152 -24.97 -32.00 33.49
C LYS A 152 -25.77 -33.29 33.74
N LYS A 153 -25.10 -34.42 33.97
CA LYS A 153 -25.74 -35.67 34.37
C LYS A 153 -25.03 -36.27 35.58
N TYR A 154 -25.28 -35.73 36.76
CA TYR A 154 -25.28 -36.44 38.05
C TYR A 154 -26.25 -35.73 38.98
#